data_AF-L8Y325-F1
#
_entry.id   AF-L8Y325-F1
#
_cell.length_a   1.000
_cell.length_b   1.000
_cell.length_c   1.000
_cell.angle_alpha   90.00
_cell.angle_beta   90.00
_cell.angle_gamma   90.00
#
_symmetry.space_group_name_H-M   'P 1'
#
loop_
_entity.id
_entity.type
_entity.pdbx_description
1 polymer ?
#
loop_
_entity_poly.entity_id
_entity_poly.type
_entity_poly.pdbx_seq_one_letter_code
_entity_poly.pdbx_strand_id
1 'polypeptide(L)'
;MSILVICRDCNKGLDSAMVDPVPEEEKAGAEPGGSGADGAAASVPPDAQGAQQPAASASASAAVPRKAEVQCSAEGGRREQSPLLHLDLFNFDCPEAEGSRYVLTSPRSLEACARCAVKPVELLPRALADLVREAPGRSMRVATGLYEAYEAERRAKLQQCRAERERPEGQLLREKRELSRAERARHEALLQGRARQQLEEREGLRSSLEASLGRAQENYEQLVEQRARELRERARREELQSRRAKEAAERKEREHQAHLEALARAGERRLQHATQVAEEAVQQKARRVGQSRLEKERAQRANKEKVERDEDCRRRELLQAIGRKLERSEQLSRERRSALESARSTARASFHVREKVREETNTRSFDRMVREAQLHASLDRK
;
A
#
# COMPACT_ATOMS: atom_id res chain seq x y z
N MET A 1 -0.47 29.92 -60.99
CA MET A 1 0.57 30.95 -60.80
C MET A 1 0.09 31.80 -59.63
N SER A 2 0.56 31.52 -58.41
CA SER A 2 1.77 32.14 -57.84
C SER A 2 1.48 33.59 -57.47
N ILE A 3 1.57 34.08 -56.23
CA ILE A 3 2.43 33.72 -55.11
C ILE A 3 1.88 34.36 -53.81
N LEU A 4 2.18 33.67 -52.73
CA LEU A 4 2.11 33.99 -51.31
C LEU A 4 3.03 35.19 -50.97
N VAL A 5 2.59 36.20 -50.21
CA VAL A 5 3.53 37.11 -49.52
C VAL A 5 3.17 37.24 -48.05
N ILE A 6 4.15 36.83 -47.25
CA ILE A 6 4.25 36.83 -45.79
C ILE A 6 4.61 38.25 -45.33
N CYS A 7 3.97 38.73 -44.25
CA CYS A 7 4.43 39.90 -43.51
C CYS A 7 5.02 39.44 -42.16
N ARG A 8 6.21 39.96 -41.84
CA ARG A 8 6.98 39.69 -40.63
C ARG A 8 7.34 41.03 -39.99
N ASP A 9 7.45 41.01 -38.66
CA ASP A 9 8.00 42.03 -37.75
C ASP A 9 7.02 43.01 -37.09
N CYS A 10 6.78 42.76 -35.80
CA CYS A 10 6.94 43.78 -34.76
C CYS A 10 7.43 43.11 -33.46
N ASN A 11 8.65 43.45 -33.10
CA ASN A 11 9.35 43.14 -31.87
C ASN A 11 9.26 44.38 -30.97
N LYS A 12 8.94 44.23 -29.66
CA LYS A 12 9.57 44.95 -28.54
C LYS A 12 8.87 44.72 -27.18
N GLY A 13 9.69 44.39 -26.19
CA GLY A 13 9.53 44.70 -24.76
C GLY A 13 9.06 43.51 -23.92
N LEU A 14 9.63 43.16 -22.76
CA LEU A 14 10.65 43.76 -21.89
C LEU A 14 11.10 42.62 -20.95
N ASP A 15 12.40 42.36 -20.83
CA ASP A 15 13.01 41.46 -19.83
C ASP A 15 13.74 42.28 -18.76
N SER A 16 13.45 42.00 -17.48
CA SER A 16 14.25 42.21 -16.24
C SER A 16 13.28 42.33 -15.06
N ALA A 17 13.44 41.72 -13.89
CA ALA A 17 14.52 40.97 -13.29
C ALA A 17 14.01 40.28 -12.00
N MET A 18 14.93 39.53 -11.36
CA MET A 18 14.94 39.05 -9.97
C MET A 18 14.44 37.63 -9.71
N VAL A 19 15.42 36.73 -9.78
CA VAL A 19 15.53 35.50 -8.99
C VAL A 19 16.30 35.84 -7.71
N ASP A 20 15.82 35.38 -6.55
CA ASP A 20 16.64 34.86 -5.44
C ASP A 20 15.78 33.97 -4.49
N PRO A 21 16.38 33.02 -3.73
CA PRO A 21 15.74 31.77 -3.28
C PRO A 21 15.68 31.54 -1.74
N VAL A 22 14.72 30.68 -1.29
CA VAL A 22 14.76 29.69 -0.14
C VAL A 22 14.91 30.27 1.30
N PRO A 23 14.38 29.70 2.43
CA PRO A 23 14.15 28.28 2.80
C PRO A 23 12.76 27.90 3.36
N GLU A 24 12.31 26.66 3.18
CA GLU A 24 12.26 25.55 4.16
C GLU A 24 12.03 25.93 5.64
N GLU A 25 10.90 25.48 6.19
CA GLU A 25 10.86 24.77 7.48
C GLU A 25 9.73 23.72 7.50
N GLU A 26 10.09 22.57 8.03
CA GLU A 26 9.28 21.39 8.29
C GLU A 26 8.20 21.65 9.36
N LYS A 27 7.02 21.02 9.21
CA LYS A 27 6.46 20.27 10.35
C LYS A 27 5.47 19.19 9.93
N ALA A 28 5.75 18.01 10.48
CA ALA A 28 5.07 16.74 10.31
C ALA A 28 3.63 16.71 10.84
N GLY A 29 2.84 15.78 10.30
CA GLY A 29 2.08 14.86 11.14
C GLY A 29 0.65 14.52 10.72
N ALA A 30 0.50 13.29 10.22
CA ALA A 30 -0.63 12.36 10.42
C ALA A 30 -1.93 12.49 9.59
N GLU A 31 -2.00 11.64 8.56
CA GLU A 31 -3.17 10.98 7.95
C GLU A 31 -3.72 9.84 8.89
N PRO A 32 -4.76 9.05 8.52
CA PRO A 32 -6.06 9.40 7.93
C PRO A 32 -7.24 8.67 8.64
N GLY A 33 -8.48 9.09 8.36
CA GLY A 33 -9.68 8.39 8.83
C GLY A 33 -10.86 8.64 7.90
N GLY A 34 -10.99 7.79 6.87
CA GLY A 34 -12.19 7.74 6.03
C GLY A 34 -13.26 6.84 6.63
N SER A 35 -14.49 7.33 6.69
CA SER A 35 -15.69 6.51 6.87
C SER A 35 -16.76 7.03 5.92
N GLY A 36 -17.19 6.15 5.02
CA GLY A 36 -18.06 6.44 3.90
C GLY A 36 -19.47 6.90 4.27
N ALA A 37 -20.04 7.66 3.35
CA ALA A 37 -21.46 7.96 3.29
C ALA A 37 -21.98 7.41 1.95
N ASP A 38 -22.62 6.25 2.01
CA ASP A 38 -23.45 5.73 0.91
C ASP A 38 -24.84 6.39 1.02
N GLY A 39 -25.08 7.35 0.13
CA GLY A 39 -26.39 7.97 -0.09
C GLY A 39 -27.12 7.29 -1.24
N ALA A 40 -28.15 6.51 -0.91
CA ALA A 40 -29.16 6.04 -1.85
C ALA A 40 -30.11 7.18 -2.21
N ALA A 41 -30.38 7.41 -3.50
CA ALA A 41 -31.63 7.97 -3.97
C ALA A 41 -31.84 7.68 -5.46
N ALA A 42 -32.92 6.95 -5.74
CA ALA A 42 -33.54 6.80 -7.04
C ALA A 42 -34.11 8.13 -7.53
N SER A 43 -34.18 8.31 -8.86
CA SER A 43 -35.29 9.01 -9.56
C SER A 43 -35.13 8.90 -11.08
N VAL A 44 -36.18 8.40 -11.73
CA VAL A 44 -36.44 8.40 -13.19
C VAL A 44 -37.66 9.35 -13.40
N PRO A 45 -37.98 9.79 -14.64
CA PRO A 45 -37.99 11.16 -15.15
C PRO A 45 -39.38 11.85 -15.04
N PRO A 46 -39.65 12.99 -15.72
CA PRO A 46 -40.44 12.86 -16.96
C PRO A 46 -40.26 13.95 -18.06
N ASP A 47 -40.76 13.57 -19.23
CA ASP A 47 -41.39 14.34 -20.32
C ASP A 47 -40.65 15.39 -21.16
N ALA A 48 -40.49 15.06 -22.45
CA ALA A 48 -40.99 15.93 -23.53
C ALA A 48 -41.36 15.11 -24.78
N GLN A 49 -42.64 15.23 -25.13
CA GLN A 49 -43.33 14.89 -26.38
C GLN A 49 -42.49 15.30 -27.62
N GLY A 50 -42.54 14.68 -28.79
CA GLY A 50 -43.57 13.92 -29.46
C GLY A 50 -43.53 14.34 -30.93
N ALA A 51 -43.30 13.42 -31.86
CA ALA A 51 -43.57 13.66 -33.28
C ALA A 51 -43.72 12.32 -34.00
N GLN A 52 -44.96 12.06 -34.38
CA GLN A 52 -45.42 10.91 -35.15
C GLN A 52 -44.86 10.90 -36.57
N GLN A 53 -44.81 9.69 -37.14
CA GLN A 53 -44.88 9.47 -38.59
C GLN A 53 -46.08 10.20 -39.20
N PRO A 54 -46.06 10.46 -40.51
CA PRO A 54 -47.03 9.72 -41.30
C PRO A 54 -46.49 9.17 -42.62
N ALA A 55 -47.21 8.14 -43.05
CA ALA A 55 -47.13 7.51 -44.34
C ALA A 55 -47.82 8.32 -45.45
N ALA A 56 -47.43 7.97 -46.67
CA ALA A 56 -48.21 7.90 -47.90
C ALA A 56 -48.54 9.18 -48.69
N SER A 57 -48.14 9.08 -49.97
CA SER A 57 -48.83 9.52 -51.19
C SER A 57 -49.04 11.02 -51.42
N ALA A 58 -48.23 11.58 -52.32
CA ALA A 58 -48.72 12.55 -53.30
C ALA A 58 -47.82 12.52 -54.55
N SER A 59 -48.38 11.99 -55.63
CA SER A 59 -47.89 12.07 -57.00
C SER A 59 -47.72 13.52 -57.42
N ALA A 60 -46.52 13.90 -57.90
CA ALA A 60 -46.28 15.18 -58.56
C ALA A 60 -46.02 14.94 -60.05
N SER A 61 -47.10 14.93 -60.83
CA SER A 61 -47.08 15.02 -62.28
C SER A 61 -46.73 16.46 -62.69
N ALA A 62 -45.53 16.67 -63.24
CA ALA A 62 -45.17 17.92 -63.90
C ALA A 62 -45.29 17.76 -65.43
N ALA A 63 -46.49 18.14 -65.89
CA ALA A 63 -46.83 18.80 -67.14
C ALA A 63 -45.85 18.68 -68.33
N VAL A 64 -46.13 17.71 -69.20
CA VAL A 64 -45.84 17.77 -70.64
C VAL A 64 -46.88 18.71 -71.29
N PRO A 65 -46.48 19.68 -72.13
CA PRO A 65 -47.43 20.59 -72.77
C PRO A 65 -48.28 19.85 -73.80
N ARG A 66 -49.60 19.83 -73.54
CA ARG A 66 -50.63 19.33 -74.46
C ARG A 66 -50.74 20.26 -75.66
N LYS A 67 -50.49 19.71 -76.84
CA LYS A 67 -50.73 20.35 -78.14
C LYS A 67 -52.24 20.50 -78.32
N ALA A 68 -52.68 21.73 -78.52
CA ALA A 68 -54.06 22.09 -78.78
C ALA A 68 -54.63 21.35 -79.99
N GLU A 69 -55.76 20.67 -79.79
CA GLU A 69 -56.66 20.25 -80.85
C GLU A 69 -57.40 21.50 -81.35
N VAL A 70 -57.07 21.94 -82.56
CA VAL A 70 -57.87 22.89 -83.31
C VAL A 70 -58.62 22.08 -84.36
N GLN A 71 -59.90 21.82 -84.08
CA GLN A 71 -60.89 21.50 -85.09
C GLN A 71 -61.20 22.79 -85.86
N CYS A 72 -60.61 22.95 -87.04
CA CYS A 72 -61.08 23.90 -88.03
C CYS A 72 -62.03 23.19 -88.99
N SER A 73 -63.26 23.71 -89.02
CA SER A 73 -64.33 23.37 -89.93
C SER A 73 -63.88 23.31 -91.39
N ALA A 74 -64.39 22.30 -92.07
CA ALA A 74 -64.29 22.13 -93.51
C ALA A 74 -65.05 23.26 -94.22
N GLU A 75 -64.32 24.09 -94.95
CA GLU A 75 -64.82 24.88 -96.08
C GLU A 75 -64.03 24.44 -97.31
N GLY A 76 -64.77 24.08 -98.35
CA GLY A 76 -64.28 23.37 -99.52
C GLY A 76 -63.25 24.14 -100.34
N GLY A 77 -62.13 23.47 -100.57
CA GLY A 77 -61.28 23.68 -101.75
C GLY A 77 -60.70 22.33 -102.11
N ARG A 78 -61.01 21.80 -103.29
CA ARG A 78 -60.41 20.58 -103.84
C ARG A 78 -58.88 20.72 -103.78
N ARG A 79 -58.23 20.12 -102.77
CA ARG A 79 -56.80 19.84 -102.78
C ARG A 79 -56.66 18.43 -103.31
N GLU A 80 -56.25 18.33 -104.56
CA GLU A 80 -55.85 17.07 -105.17
C GLU A 80 -54.85 16.37 -104.25
N GLN A 81 -55.23 15.21 -103.73
CA GLN A 81 -54.32 14.37 -102.97
C GLN A 81 -53.27 13.87 -103.95
N SER A 82 -52.05 14.43 -103.89
CA SER A 82 -50.91 13.83 -104.58
C SER A 82 -50.75 12.40 -104.06
N PRO A 83 -50.60 11.39 -104.92
CA PRO A 83 -50.36 10.02 -104.46
C PRO A 83 -49.16 10.00 -103.49
N LEU A 84 -49.23 9.23 -102.41
CA LEU A 84 -48.11 9.03 -101.47
C LEU A 84 -47.01 8.24 -102.19
N LEU A 85 -46.18 8.94 -102.95
CA LEU A 85 -45.07 8.36 -103.69
C LEU A 85 -43.93 8.02 -102.73
N HIS A 86 -43.36 6.82 -102.87
CA HIS A 86 -42.14 6.45 -102.18
C HIS A 86 -40.94 7.07 -102.91
N LEU A 87 -40.37 8.12 -102.33
CA LEU A 87 -39.24 8.88 -102.87
C LEU A 87 -37.99 8.60 -102.02
N ASP A 88 -36.95 8.08 -102.67
CA ASP A 88 -35.65 7.73 -102.13
C ASP A 88 -34.53 8.44 -102.91
N LEU A 89 -33.27 8.24 -102.50
CA LEU A 89 -32.12 8.90 -103.15
C LEU A 89 -31.89 8.48 -104.62
N PHE A 90 -32.63 7.51 -105.14
CA PHE A 90 -32.49 7.00 -106.51
C PHE A 90 -33.63 7.43 -107.42
N ASN A 91 -34.84 7.64 -106.90
CA ASN A 91 -36.03 7.94 -107.71
C ASN A 91 -36.65 9.33 -107.47
N PHE A 92 -36.05 10.20 -106.64
CA PHE A 92 -36.61 11.53 -106.36
C PHE A 92 -36.57 12.51 -107.56
N ASP A 93 -35.77 12.24 -108.58
CA ASP A 93 -35.63 13.05 -109.82
C ASP A 93 -36.50 12.51 -110.98
N CYS A 94 -37.43 11.58 -110.75
CA CYS A 94 -38.28 11.02 -111.81
C CYS A 94 -39.45 11.97 -112.17
N PRO A 95 -39.97 11.94 -113.41
CA PRO A 95 -41.04 12.87 -113.84
C PRO A 95 -42.32 12.70 -113.02
N GLU A 96 -42.56 11.53 -112.43
CA GLU A 96 -43.67 11.29 -111.50
C GLU A 96 -43.50 12.03 -110.16
N ALA A 97 -42.26 12.37 -109.78
CA ALA A 97 -41.92 13.06 -108.54
C ALA A 97 -41.95 14.60 -108.67
N GLU A 98 -41.92 15.17 -109.88
CA GLU A 98 -41.89 16.63 -110.12
C GLU A 98 -43.12 17.37 -109.57
N GLY A 99 -44.26 16.68 -109.42
CA GLY A 99 -45.48 17.20 -108.80
C GLY A 99 -45.66 16.87 -107.32
N SER A 100 -44.69 16.18 -106.69
CA SER A 100 -44.77 15.75 -105.29
C SER A 100 -44.46 16.88 -104.31
N ARG A 101 -45.20 16.95 -103.20
CA ARG A 101 -44.96 17.92 -102.12
C ARG A 101 -43.70 17.63 -101.29
N TYR A 102 -43.22 16.38 -101.30
CA TYR A 102 -42.09 15.93 -100.47
C TYR A 102 -40.89 15.58 -101.34
N VAL A 103 -39.68 15.90 -100.86
CA VAL A 103 -38.42 15.60 -101.58
C VAL A 103 -37.97 14.15 -101.37
N LEU A 104 -38.06 13.65 -100.13
CA LEU A 104 -37.77 12.26 -99.78
C LEU A 104 -38.83 11.77 -98.80
N THR A 105 -39.30 10.54 -98.98
CA THR A 105 -40.25 9.87 -98.08
C THR A 105 -39.72 8.57 -97.50
N SER A 106 -38.59 8.07 -98.02
CA SER A 106 -37.90 6.88 -97.51
C SER A 106 -37.14 7.16 -96.20
N PRO A 107 -37.45 6.47 -95.08
CA PRO A 107 -36.78 6.67 -93.79
C PRO A 107 -35.26 6.48 -93.86
N ARG A 108 -34.80 5.46 -94.61
CA ARG A 108 -33.37 5.15 -94.77
C ARG A 108 -32.63 6.22 -95.57
N SER A 109 -33.32 6.85 -96.52
CA SER A 109 -32.79 7.97 -97.31
C SER A 109 -32.69 9.25 -96.47
N LEU A 110 -33.68 9.50 -95.61
CA LEU A 110 -33.67 10.62 -94.67
C LEU A 110 -32.61 10.45 -93.58
N GLU A 111 -32.42 9.22 -93.06
CA GLU A 111 -31.36 8.92 -92.10
C GLU A 111 -29.96 9.10 -92.70
N ALA A 112 -29.76 8.66 -93.96
CA ALA A 112 -28.51 8.90 -94.68
C ALA A 112 -28.24 10.39 -94.88
N CYS A 113 -29.25 11.17 -95.27
CA CYS A 113 -29.15 12.64 -95.37
C CYS A 113 -28.77 13.26 -94.01
N ALA A 114 -29.41 12.84 -92.92
CA ALA A 114 -29.12 13.35 -91.58
C ALA A 114 -27.69 13.03 -91.11
N ARG A 115 -27.17 11.84 -91.42
CA ARG A 115 -25.80 11.43 -91.07
C ARG A 115 -24.73 12.12 -91.91
N CYS A 116 -25.03 12.39 -93.18
CA CYS A 116 -24.18 13.20 -94.04
C CYS A 116 -24.35 14.71 -93.79
N ALA A 117 -25.24 15.12 -92.89
CA ALA A 117 -25.62 16.51 -92.64
C ALA A 117 -26.09 17.27 -93.89
N VAL A 118 -26.72 16.57 -94.84
CA VAL A 118 -27.29 17.12 -96.07
C VAL A 118 -28.80 17.29 -95.89
N LYS A 119 -29.35 18.47 -96.23
CA LYS A 119 -30.80 18.67 -96.23
C LYS A 119 -31.39 18.11 -97.52
N PRO A 120 -32.55 17.42 -97.51
CA PRO A 120 -33.16 16.88 -98.72
C PRO A 120 -33.36 17.92 -99.84
N VAL A 121 -33.69 19.17 -99.48
CA VAL A 121 -33.88 20.28 -100.44
C VAL A 121 -32.59 20.63 -101.22
N GLU A 122 -31.41 20.37 -100.65
CA GLU A 122 -30.11 20.60 -101.32
C GLU A 122 -29.81 19.58 -102.41
N LEU A 123 -30.58 18.48 -102.47
CA LEU A 123 -30.44 17.45 -103.49
C LEU A 123 -31.27 17.77 -104.74
N LEU A 124 -32.12 18.81 -104.75
CA LEU A 124 -32.94 19.16 -105.89
C LEU A 124 -32.16 19.94 -106.96
N PRO A 125 -32.40 19.66 -108.26
CA PRO A 125 -31.86 20.48 -109.33
C PRO A 125 -32.45 21.90 -109.26
N ARG A 126 -31.64 22.90 -109.57
CA ARG A 126 -32.10 24.30 -109.71
C ARG A 126 -31.97 24.71 -111.17
N ALA A 127 -32.88 25.53 -111.69
CA ALA A 127 -32.75 26.02 -113.05
C ALA A 127 -31.67 27.11 -113.12
N LEU A 128 -30.89 27.15 -114.19
CA LEU A 128 -29.92 28.22 -114.44
C LEU A 128 -30.56 29.62 -114.36
N ALA A 129 -31.83 29.73 -114.77
CA ALA A 129 -32.62 30.97 -114.68
C ALA A 129 -32.80 31.47 -113.24
N ASP A 130 -32.91 30.58 -112.26
CA ASP A 130 -33.06 30.96 -110.85
C ASP A 130 -31.74 31.52 -110.29
N LEU A 131 -30.59 30.95 -110.67
CA LEU A 131 -29.27 31.47 -110.30
C LEU A 131 -28.98 32.84 -110.94
N VAL A 132 -29.45 33.06 -112.17
CA VAL A 132 -29.35 34.36 -112.85
C VAL A 132 -30.19 35.42 -112.13
N ARG A 133 -31.37 35.04 -111.61
CA ARG A 133 -32.26 35.94 -110.84
C ARG A 133 -31.71 36.27 -109.45
N GLU A 134 -31.01 35.35 -108.80
CA GLU A 134 -30.42 35.53 -107.47
C GLU A 134 -29.18 36.47 -107.47
N ALA A 135 -28.53 36.67 -108.62
CA ALA A 135 -27.37 37.56 -108.76
C ALA A 135 -27.47 38.48 -110.00
N PRO A 136 -28.38 39.47 -110.00
CA PRO A 136 -28.48 40.42 -111.10
C PRO A 136 -27.18 41.21 -111.26
N GLY A 137 -26.61 41.20 -112.47
CA GLY A 137 -25.37 41.92 -112.80
C GLY A 137 -24.13 41.05 -113.04
N ARG A 138 -24.22 39.72 -112.87
CA ARG A 138 -23.15 38.80 -113.29
C ARG A 138 -23.28 38.47 -114.78
N SER A 139 -22.16 38.27 -115.47
CA SER A 139 -22.18 37.86 -116.88
C SER A 139 -22.74 36.44 -117.02
N MET A 140 -23.38 36.14 -118.15
CA MET A 140 -23.92 34.80 -118.42
C MET A 140 -22.88 33.69 -118.24
N ARG A 141 -21.61 33.95 -118.60
CA ARG A 141 -20.50 32.99 -118.39
C ARG A 141 -20.24 32.69 -116.91
N VAL A 142 -20.30 33.71 -116.06
CA VAL A 142 -20.11 33.56 -114.61
C VAL A 142 -21.32 32.82 -114.00
N ALA A 143 -22.54 33.11 -114.46
CA ALA A 143 -23.73 32.38 -114.02
C ALA A 143 -23.69 30.90 -114.40
N THR A 144 -23.24 30.56 -115.61
CA THR A 144 -23.03 29.17 -116.04
C THR A 144 -21.97 28.46 -115.18
N GLY A 145 -20.83 29.09 -114.91
CA GLY A 145 -19.79 28.49 -114.05
C GLY A 145 -20.24 28.27 -112.60
N LEU A 146 -21.05 29.18 -112.04
CA LEU A 146 -21.65 29.01 -110.71
C LEU A 146 -22.67 27.87 -110.68
N TYR A 147 -23.45 27.70 -111.75
CA TYR A 147 -24.38 26.59 -111.90
C TYR A 147 -23.65 25.24 -112.01
N GLU A 148 -22.55 25.19 -112.77
CA GLU A 148 -21.71 24.00 -112.88
C GLU A 148 -21.09 23.60 -111.53
N ALA A 149 -20.61 24.58 -110.75
CA ALA A 149 -20.09 24.33 -109.40
C ALA A 149 -21.19 23.85 -108.44
N TYR A 150 -22.39 24.45 -108.50
CA TYR A 150 -23.55 24.02 -107.73
C TYR A 150 -23.97 22.59 -108.08
N GLU A 151 -24.07 22.25 -109.37
CA GLU A 151 -24.41 20.91 -109.82
C GLU A 151 -23.34 19.88 -109.43
N ALA A 152 -22.07 20.26 -109.45
CA ALA A 152 -20.98 19.39 -108.98
C ALA A 152 -21.09 19.13 -107.46
N GLU A 153 -21.33 20.16 -106.65
CA GLU A 153 -21.53 20.03 -105.19
C GLU A 153 -22.77 19.19 -104.87
N ARG A 154 -23.89 19.44 -105.56
CA ARG A 154 -25.13 18.66 -105.45
C ARG A 154 -24.87 17.18 -105.73
N ARG A 155 -24.18 16.87 -106.83
CA ARG A 155 -23.85 15.48 -107.21
C ARG A 155 -22.94 14.80 -106.19
N ALA A 156 -21.96 15.52 -105.63
CA ALA A 156 -21.09 15.01 -104.58
C ALA A 156 -21.87 14.68 -103.29
N LYS A 157 -22.73 15.61 -102.83
CA LYS A 157 -23.62 15.38 -101.67
C LYS A 157 -24.56 14.20 -101.91
N LEU A 158 -25.14 14.10 -103.10
CA LEU A 158 -26.02 13.00 -103.47
C LEU A 158 -25.31 11.64 -103.45
N GLN A 159 -24.09 11.57 -104.01
CA GLN A 159 -23.26 10.37 -103.97
C GLN A 159 -22.89 9.98 -102.54
N GLN A 160 -22.53 10.95 -101.69
CA GLN A 160 -22.24 10.73 -100.28
C GLN A 160 -23.45 10.15 -99.53
N CYS A 161 -24.64 10.72 -99.73
CA CYS A 161 -25.87 10.20 -99.13
C CYS A 161 -26.24 8.80 -99.66
N ARG A 162 -26.02 8.52 -100.95
CA ARG A 162 -26.24 7.18 -101.52
C ARG A 162 -25.28 6.16 -100.91
N ALA A 163 -24.00 6.50 -100.78
CA ALA A 163 -23.00 5.66 -100.13
C ALA A 163 -23.36 5.39 -98.65
N GLU A 164 -23.82 6.40 -97.91
CA GLU A 164 -24.29 6.25 -96.52
C GLU A 164 -25.53 5.35 -96.43
N ARG A 165 -26.48 5.49 -97.35
CA ARG A 165 -27.70 4.66 -97.42
C ARG A 165 -27.37 3.20 -97.70
N GLU A 166 -26.36 2.94 -98.52
CA GLU A 166 -25.88 1.61 -98.85
C GLU A 166 -25.01 0.99 -97.75
N ARG A 167 -24.60 1.76 -96.72
CA ARG A 167 -23.90 1.19 -95.57
C ARG A 167 -24.75 0.11 -94.93
N PRO A 168 -24.21 -1.11 -94.76
CA PRO A 168 -24.97 -2.19 -94.18
C PRO A 168 -25.26 -1.86 -92.71
N GLU A 169 -26.54 -1.85 -92.34
CA GLU A 169 -27.02 -1.58 -90.98
C GLU A 169 -26.32 -2.45 -89.91
N GLY A 170 -25.88 -3.66 -90.31
CA GLY A 170 -25.09 -4.56 -89.47
C GLY A 170 -23.70 -4.03 -89.06
N GLN A 171 -23.02 -3.23 -89.88
CA GLN A 171 -21.71 -2.63 -89.52
C GLN A 171 -21.89 -1.54 -88.45
N LEU A 172 -22.88 -0.67 -88.62
CA LEU A 172 -23.20 0.40 -87.68
C LEU A 172 -23.63 -0.12 -86.30
N LEU A 173 -24.40 -1.22 -86.29
CA LEU A 173 -24.77 -1.91 -85.06
C LEU A 173 -23.56 -2.55 -84.36
N ARG A 174 -22.57 -3.04 -85.11
CA ARG A 174 -21.33 -3.58 -84.55
C ARG A 174 -20.49 -2.48 -83.92
N GLU A 175 -20.27 -1.37 -84.61
CA GLU A 175 -19.54 -0.21 -84.08
C GLU A 175 -20.18 0.33 -82.80
N LYS A 176 -21.51 0.49 -82.77
CA LYS A 176 -22.23 0.91 -81.56
C LYS A 176 -22.06 -0.08 -80.39
N ARG A 177 -22.08 -1.39 -80.67
CA ARG A 177 -21.85 -2.43 -79.65
C ARG A 177 -20.41 -2.39 -79.14
N GLU A 178 -19.44 -2.16 -80.01
CA GLU A 178 -18.03 -2.06 -79.66
C GLU A 178 -17.74 -0.81 -78.82
N LEU A 179 -18.31 0.34 -79.19
CA LEU A 179 -18.24 1.57 -78.39
C LEU A 179 -18.85 1.36 -77.00
N SER A 180 -20.05 0.76 -76.92
CA SER A 180 -20.68 0.49 -75.62
C SER A 180 -19.88 -0.51 -74.78
N ARG A 181 -19.23 -1.51 -75.40
CA ARG A 181 -18.31 -2.43 -74.71
C ARG A 181 -17.06 -1.70 -74.19
N ALA A 182 -16.47 -0.82 -75.00
CA ALA A 182 -15.31 -0.03 -74.61
C ALA A 182 -15.64 0.96 -73.47
N GLU A 183 -16.81 1.61 -73.51
CA GLU A 183 -17.29 2.48 -72.44
C GLU A 183 -17.50 1.72 -71.13
N ARG A 184 -18.12 0.52 -71.19
CA ARG A 184 -18.29 -0.35 -70.02
C ARG A 184 -16.95 -0.78 -69.45
N ALA A 185 -16.00 -1.19 -70.29
CA ALA A 185 -14.65 -1.56 -69.85
C ALA A 185 -13.92 -0.39 -69.19
N ARG A 186 -14.06 0.83 -69.71
CA ARG A 186 -13.50 2.04 -69.09
C ARG A 186 -14.13 2.32 -67.73
N HIS A 187 -15.46 2.23 -67.62
CA HIS A 187 -16.15 2.41 -66.35
C HIS A 187 -15.75 1.36 -65.31
N GLU A 188 -15.66 0.10 -65.73
CA GLU A 188 -15.22 -1.00 -64.87
C GLU A 188 -13.78 -0.81 -64.39
N ALA A 189 -12.86 -0.39 -65.26
CA ALA A 189 -11.48 -0.07 -64.87
C ALA A 189 -11.42 1.07 -63.84
N LEU A 190 -12.26 2.10 -63.97
CA LEU A 190 -12.35 3.19 -62.99
C LEU A 190 -12.88 2.69 -61.63
N LEU A 191 -13.89 1.82 -61.63
CA LEU A 191 -14.41 1.21 -60.40
C LEU A 191 -13.36 0.35 -59.71
N GLN A 192 -12.63 -0.48 -60.47
CA GLN A 192 -11.53 -1.29 -59.96
C GLN A 192 -10.40 -0.42 -59.40
N GLY A 193 -10.06 0.68 -60.07
CA GLY A 193 -9.08 1.65 -59.58
C GLY A 193 -9.51 2.29 -58.26
N ARG A 194 -10.77 2.72 -58.16
CA ARG A 194 -11.33 3.29 -56.93
C ARG A 194 -11.38 2.27 -55.78
N ALA A 195 -11.73 1.02 -56.07
CA ALA A 195 -11.74 -0.05 -55.07
C ALA A 195 -10.32 -0.32 -54.52
N ARG A 196 -9.30 -0.32 -55.39
CA ARG A 196 -7.89 -0.46 -54.96
C ARG A 196 -7.45 0.71 -54.09
N GLN A 197 -7.74 1.94 -54.48
CA GLN A 197 -7.44 3.13 -53.66
C GLN A 197 -8.11 3.05 -52.30
N GLN A 198 -9.38 2.65 -52.24
CA GLN A 198 -10.08 2.48 -50.97
C GLN A 198 -9.47 1.39 -50.08
N LEU A 199 -8.96 0.30 -50.67
CA LEU A 199 -8.25 -0.74 -49.92
C LEU A 199 -6.92 -0.20 -49.37
N GLU A 200 -6.12 0.45 -50.21
CA GLU A 200 -4.84 1.05 -49.83
C GLU A 200 -5.01 2.12 -48.74
N GLU A 201 -6.02 2.97 -48.84
CA GLU A 201 -6.36 3.96 -47.81
C GLU A 201 -6.76 3.29 -46.50
N ARG A 202 -7.59 2.23 -46.55
CA ARG A 202 -8.01 1.51 -45.35
C ARG A 202 -6.85 0.76 -44.70
N GLU A 203 -5.97 0.16 -45.50
CA GLU A 203 -4.75 -0.50 -45.02
C GLU A 203 -3.79 0.53 -44.40
N GLY A 204 -3.55 1.66 -45.07
CA GLY A 204 -2.74 2.76 -44.53
C GLY A 204 -3.29 3.33 -43.22
N LEU A 205 -4.61 3.52 -43.12
CA LEU A 205 -5.27 3.92 -41.88
C LEU A 205 -5.10 2.86 -40.78
N ARG A 206 -5.27 1.57 -41.10
CA ARG A 206 -5.05 0.47 -40.15
C ARG A 206 -3.62 0.45 -39.64
N SER A 207 -2.62 0.49 -40.53
CA SER A 207 -1.20 0.51 -40.14
C SER A 207 -0.85 1.75 -39.30
N SER A 208 -1.43 2.91 -39.61
CA SER A 208 -1.25 4.13 -38.81
C SER A 208 -1.84 4.00 -37.41
N LEU A 209 -3.04 3.43 -37.29
CA LEU A 209 -3.70 3.16 -36.01
C LEU A 209 -2.91 2.12 -35.18
N GLU A 210 -2.45 1.05 -35.80
CA GLU A 210 -1.62 0.03 -35.16
C GLU A 210 -0.30 0.63 -34.66
N ALA A 211 0.37 1.46 -35.47
CA ALA A 211 1.58 2.15 -35.04
C ALA A 211 1.31 3.14 -33.90
N SER A 212 0.15 3.82 -33.90
CA SER A 212 -0.24 4.71 -32.80
C SER A 212 -0.55 3.95 -31.52
N LEU A 213 -1.22 2.80 -31.63
CA LEU A 213 -1.49 1.91 -30.51
C LEU A 213 -0.19 1.37 -29.92
N GLY A 214 0.74 0.92 -30.77
CA GLY A 214 2.06 0.44 -30.34
C GLY A 214 2.83 1.50 -29.54
N ARG A 215 2.90 2.74 -30.05
CA ARG A 215 3.53 3.84 -29.31
C ARG A 215 2.85 4.13 -27.97
N ALA A 216 1.52 4.08 -27.91
CA ALA A 216 0.79 4.30 -26.68
C ALA A 216 1.03 3.17 -25.66
N GLN A 217 1.13 1.92 -26.13
CA GLN A 217 1.44 0.75 -25.31
C GLN A 217 2.86 0.82 -24.75
N GLU A 218 3.86 1.11 -25.59
CA GLU A 218 5.25 1.30 -25.15
C GLU A 218 5.37 2.41 -24.10
N ASN A 219 4.68 3.54 -24.30
CA ASN A 219 4.65 4.63 -23.32
C ASN A 219 4.03 4.18 -21.99
N TYR A 220 2.94 3.40 -22.04
CA TYR A 220 2.32 2.86 -20.84
C TYR A 220 3.23 1.88 -20.11
N GLU A 221 3.89 0.98 -20.84
CA GLU A 221 4.85 0.04 -20.28
C GLU A 221 6.02 0.77 -19.61
N GLN A 222 6.59 1.77 -20.27
CA GLN A 222 7.65 2.60 -19.69
C GLN A 222 7.19 3.31 -18.41
N LEU A 223 5.98 3.86 -18.38
CA LEU A 223 5.43 4.51 -17.20
C LEU A 223 5.26 3.51 -16.04
N VAL A 224 4.74 2.31 -16.33
CA VAL A 224 4.57 1.24 -15.34
C VAL A 224 5.94 0.76 -14.82
N GLU A 225 6.92 0.60 -15.70
CA GLU A 225 8.28 0.24 -15.31
C GLU A 225 8.93 1.31 -14.43
N GLN A 226 8.81 2.59 -14.78
CA GLN A 226 9.33 3.70 -13.98
C GLN A 226 8.69 3.69 -12.59
N ARG A 227 7.37 3.55 -12.51
CA ARG A 227 6.65 3.45 -11.23
C ARG A 227 7.11 2.25 -10.40
N ALA A 228 7.34 1.10 -11.04
CA ALA A 228 7.86 -0.09 -10.36
C ALA A 228 9.29 0.12 -9.85
N ARG A 229 10.15 0.83 -10.60
CA ARG A 229 11.50 1.19 -10.17
C ARG A 229 11.47 2.12 -8.97
N GLU A 230 10.64 3.18 -9.01
CA GLU A 230 10.46 4.10 -7.89
C GLU A 230 9.97 3.39 -6.62
N LEU A 231 8.98 2.51 -6.74
CA LEU A 231 8.47 1.74 -5.61
C LEU A 231 9.55 0.83 -5.01
N ARG A 232 10.36 0.18 -5.84
CA ARG A 232 11.50 -0.64 -5.38
C ARG A 232 12.55 0.21 -4.66
N GLU A 233 12.85 1.40 -5.15
CA GLU A 233 13.78 2.31 -4.48
C GLU A 233 13.24 2.82 -3.15
N ARG A 234 11.94 3.17 -3.08
CA ARG A 234 11.27 3.56 -1.82
C ARG A 234 11.30 2.42 -0.82
N ALA A 235 10.94 1.20 -1.23
CA ALA A 235 11.02 0.02 -0.38
C ALA A 235 12.43 -0.22 0.16
N ARG A 236 13.48 -0.07 -0.66
CA ARG A 236 14.88 -0.18 -0.20
C ARG A 236 15.25 0.90 0.82
N ARG A 237 14.78 2.14 0.66
CA ARG A 237 15.01 3.23 1.61
C ARG A 237 14.29 2.95 2.94
N GLU A 238 13.05 2.48 2.88
CA GLU A 238 12.26 2.09 4.05
C GLU A 238 12.86 0.88 4.78
N GLU A 239 13.38 -0.11 4.06
CA GLU A 239 14.12 -1.25 4.63
C GLU A 239 15.37 -0.78 5.36
N LEU A 240 16.14 0.14 4.77
CA LEU A 240 17.33 0.69 5.41
C LEU A 240 16.99 1.50 6.66
N GLN A 241 15.93 2.32 6.60
CA GLN A 241 15.43 3.06 7.77
C GLN A 241 14.95 2.10 8.86
N SER A 242 14.17 1.08 8.50
CA SER A 242 13.69 0.04 9.41
C SER A 242 14.84 -0.71 10.07
N ARG A 243 15.88 -1.05 9.29
CA ARG A 243 17.09 -1.69 9.81
C ARG A 243 17.82 -0.80 10.82
N ARG A 244 18.02 0.48 10.50
CA ARG A 244 18.64 1.44 11.43
C ARG A 244 17.83 1.61 12.70
N ALA A 245 16.49 1.68 12.58
CA ALA A 245 15.61 1.76 13.74
C ALA A 245 15.70 0.50 14.61
N LYS A 246 15.73 -0.69 14.01
CA LYS A 246 15.95 -1.97 14.73
C LYS A 246 17.30 -2.00 15.43
N GLU A 247 18.39 -1.67 14.74
CA GLU A 247 19.73 -1.63 15.34
C GLU A 247 19.81 -0.62 16.50
N ALA A 248 19.13 0.54 16.39
CA ALA A 248 19.06 1.51 17.46
C ALA A 248 18.21 1.03 18.65
N ALA A 249 17.10 0.33 18.39
CA ALA A 249 16.26 -0.28 19.42
C ALA A 249 17.02 -1.39 20.18
N GLU A 250 17.72 -2.28 19.46
CA GLU A 250 18.55 -3.32 20.05
C GLU A 250 19.67 -2.75 20.92
N ARG A 251 20.31 -1.65 20.51
CA ARG A 251 21.32 -0.97 21.34
C ARG A 251 20.73 -0.47 22.66
N LYS A 252 19.58 0.22 22.59
CA LYS A 252 18.88 0.70 23.80
C LYS A 252 18.44 -0.45 24.70
N GLU A 253 17.99 -1.54 24.12
CA GLU A 253 17.61 -2.73 24.87
C GLU A 253 18.82 -3.34 25.60
N ARG A 254 19.97 -3.46 24.92
CA ARG A 254 21.22 -3.93 25.55
C ARG A 254 21.69 -3.00 26.67
N GLU A 255 21.63 -1.68 26.46
CA GLU A 255 21.96 -0.70 27.49
C GLU A 255 21.02 -0.83 28.71
N HIS A 256 19.71 -0.99 28.46
CA HIS A 256 18.73 -1.20 29.51
C HIS A 256 18.97 -2.51 30.27
N GLN A 257 19.20 -3.62 29.56
CA GLN A 257 19.54 -4.92 30.15
C GLN A 257 20.82 -4.83 31.00
N ALA A 258 21.88 -4.20 30.49
CA ALA A 258 23.11 -3.99 31.23
C ALA A 258 22.90 -3.15 32.49
N HIS A 259 22.04 -2.13 32.42
CA HIS A 259 21.68 -1.32 33.59
C HIS A 259 20.95 -2.15 34.65
N LEU A 260 19.95 -2.94 34.24
CA LEU A 260 19.22 -3.84 35.14
C LEU A 260 20.16 -4.88 35.79
N GLU A 261 21.06 -5.49 35.01
CA GLU A 261 22.06 -6.41 35.54
C GLU A 261 23.00 -5.72 36.54
N ALA A 262 23.45 -4.50 36.24
CA ALA A 262 24.31 -3.75 37.16
C ALA A 262 23.60 -3.45 38.49
N LEU A 263 22.31 -3.11 38.44
CA LEU A 263 21.47 -2.93 39.63
C LEU A 263 21.30 -4.24 40.40
N ALA A 264 21.04 -5.36 39.72
CA ALA A 264 20.94 -6.68 40.34
C ALA A 264 22.24 -7.06 41.07
N ARG A 265 23.39 -6.93 40.40
CA ARG A 265 24.72 -7.20 40.98
C ARG A 265 25.05 -6.26 42.14
N ALA A 266 24.61 -5.00 42.09
CA ALA A 266 24.75 -4.08 43.21
C ALA A 266 23.89 -4.52 44.41
N GLY A 267 22.67 -4.97 44.15
CA GLY A 267 21.78 -5.56 45.16
C GLY A 267 22.38 -6.81 45.82
N GLU A 268 22.89 -7.75 45.01
CA GLU A 268 23.56 -8.96 45.49
C GLU A 268 24.77 -8.65 46.37
N ARG A 269 25.62 -7.69 45.96
CA ARG A 269 26.78 -7.27 46.76
C ARG A 269 26.35 -6.67 48.11
N ARG A 270 25.27 -5.88 48.14
CA ARG A 270 24.72 -5.34 49.39
C ARG A 270 24.19 -6.45 50.29
N LEU A 271 23.49 -7.43 49.71
CA LEU A 271 23.01 -8.59 50.46
C LEU A 271 24.17 -9.41 51.03
N GLN A 272 25.18 -9.73 50.21
CA GLN A 272 26.39 -10.45 50.65
C GLN A 272 27.12 -9.70 51.77
N HIS A 273 27.23 -8.38 51.66
CA HIS A 273 27.84 -7.59 52.74
C HIS A 273 26.99 -7.62 54.01
N ALA A 274 25.66 -7.49 53.89
CA ALA A 274 24.76 -7.59 55.03
C ALA A 274 24.82 -8.98 55.69
N THR A 275 24.93 -10.07 54.90
CA THR A 275 25.10 -11.42 55.46
C THR A 275 26.43 -11.57 56.18
N GLN A 276 27.54 -11.08 55.61
CA GLN A 276 28.86 -11.10 56.26
C GLN A 276 28.84 -10.34 57.59
N VAL A 277 28.29 -9.12 57.61
CA VAL A 277 28.18 -8.32 58.84
C VAL A 277 27.32 -9.02 59.89
N ALA A 278 26.21 -9.66 59.48
CA ALA A 278 25.37 -10.44 60.39
C ALA A 278 26.13 -11.67 60.95
N GLU A 279 26.86 -12.40 60.11
CA GLU A 279 27.71 -13.53 60.53
C GLU A 279 28.80 -13.09 61.51
N GLU A 280 29.51 -12.00 61.21
CA GLU A 280 30.52 -11.43 62.10
C GLU A 280 29.92 -11.00 63.44
N ALA A 281 28.76 -10.36 63.43
CA ALA A 281 28.06 -9.98 64.66
C ALA A 281 27.69 -11.22 65.51
N VAL A 282 27.20 -12.28 64.87
CA VAL A 282 26.92 -13.57 65.54
C VAL A 282 28.19 -14.18 66.12
N GLN A 283 29.29 -14.20 65.36
CA GLN A 283 30.58 -14.71 65.81
C GLN A 283 31.14 -13.88 66.98
N GLN A 284 31.09 -12.55 66.90
CA GLN A 284 31.51 -11.66 67.97
C GLN A 284 30.68 -11.88 69.25
N LYS A 285 29.36 -12.02 69.11
CA LYS A 285 28.48 -12.34 70.23
C LYS A 285 28.83 -13.70 70.85
N ALA A 286 29.07 -14.73 70.03
CA ALA A 286 29.50 -16.04 70.51
C ALA A 286 30.84 -15.97 71.28
N ARG A 287 31.83 -15.22 70.77
CA ARG A 287 33.11 -14.98 71.45
C ARG A 287 32.92 -14.30 72.81
N ARG A 288 32.12 -13.22 72.86
CA ARG A 288 31.81 -12.50 74.11
C ARG A 288 31.12 -13.38 75.13
N VAL A 289 30.13 -14.17 74.71
CA VAL A 289 29.42 -15.13 75.58
C VAL A 289 30.38 -16.20 76.10
N GLY A 290 31.25 -16.73 75.23
CA GLY A 290 32.28 -17.70 75.62
C GLY A 290 33.27 -17.15 76.65
N GLN A 291 33.78 -15.93 76.43
CA GLN A 291 34.67 -15.24 77.38
C GLN A 291 33.99 -15.00 78.73
N SER A 292 32.77 -14.45 78.72
CA SER A 292 32.00 -14.22 79.94
C SER A 292 31.72 -15.51 80.70
N ARG A 293 31.45 -16.64 80.00
CA ARG A 293 31.28 -17.95 80.64
C ARG A 293 32.57 -18.42 81.30
N LEU A 294 33.71 -18.30 80.63
CA LEU A 294 35.02 -18.66 81.18
C LEU A 294 35.41 -17.82 82.40
N GLU A 295 35.14 -16.51 82.36
CA GLU A 295 35.36 -15.62 83.51
C GLU A 295 34.47 -15.99 84.70
N LYS A 296 33.18 -16.26 84.45
CA LYS A 296 32.26 -16.71 85.49
C LYS A 296 32.70 -18.05 86.08
N GLU A 297 33.17 -18.98 85.26
CA GLU A 297 33.70 -20.26 85.72
C GLU A 297 34.96 -20.08 86.58
N ARG A 298 35.90 -19.21 86.17
CA ARG A 298 37.08 -18.85 86.98
C ARG A 298 36.70 -18.22 88.31
N ALA A 299 35.76 -17.28 88.30
CA ALA A 299 35.26 -16.63 89.50
C ALA A 299 34.56 -17.64 90.43
N GLN A 300 33.75 -18.55 89.87
CA GLN A 300 33.11 -19.64 90.63
C GLN A 300 34.15 -20.56 91.27
N ARG A 301 35.21 -20.95 90.54
CA ARG A 301 36.31 -21.75 91.09
C ARG A 301 37.04 -21.02 92.22
N ALA A 302 37.41 -19.77 92.02
CA ALA A 302 38.08 -18.96 93.05
C ALA A 302 37.20 -18.76 94.29
N ASN A 303 35.89 -18.53 94.11
CA ASN A 303 34.93 -18.44 95.21
C ASN A 303 34.83 -19.76 95.97
N LYS A 304 34.80 -20.90 95.26
CA LYS A 304 34.80 -22.23 95.87
C LYS A 304 36.06 -22.44 96.73
N GLU A 305 37.24 -22.16 96.19
CA GLU A 305 38.50 -22.27 96.95
C GLU A 305 38.51 -21.35 98.19
N LYS A 306 37.97 -20.14 98.08
CA LYS A 306 37.87 -19.22 99.21
C LYS A 306 36.97 -19.78 100.31
N VAL A 307 35.81 -20.32 99.94
CA VAL A 307 34.89 -20.96 100.90
C VAL A 307 35.58 -22.15 101.57
N GLU A 308 36.25 -23.02 100.82
CA GLU A 308 37.01 -24.15 101.37
C GLU A 308 38.10 -23.68 102.34
N ARG A 309 38.85 -22.62 102.01
CA ARG A 309 39.86 -22.02 102.92
C ARG A 309 39.23 -21.46 104.20
N ASP A 310 38.11 -20.75 104.08
CA ASP A 310 37.40 -20.19 105.22
C ASP A 310 36.85 -21.31 106.13
N GLU A 311 36.34 -22.39 105.55
CA GLU A 311 35.93 -23.61 106.28
C GLU A 311 37.10 -24.30 106.97
N ASP A 312 38.23 -24.45 106.30
CA ASP A 312 39.45 -25.02 106.88
C ASP A 312 39.99 -24.17 108.04
N CYS A 313 40.00 -22.84 107.90
CA CYS A 313 40.35 -21.91 108.98
C CYS A 313 39.40 -22.08 110.17
N ARG A 314 38.08 -22.05 109.95
CA ARG A 314 37.08 -22.29 111.00
C ARG A 314 37.25 -23.65 111.67
N ARG A 315 37.54 -24.70 110.89
CA ARG A 315 37.79 -26.05 111.39
C ARG A 315 39.03 -26.10 112.27
N ARG A 316 40.13 -25.45 111.85
CA ARG A 316 41.36 -25.35 112.65
C ARG A 316 41.13 -24.58 113.94
N GLU A 317 40.44 -23.45 113.88
CA GLU A 317 40.05 -22.67 115.07
C GLU A 317 39.21 -23.50 116.03
N LEU A 318 38.23 -24.25 115.52
CA LEU A 318 37.42 -25.16 116.32
C LEU A 318 38.26 -26.26 116.98
N LEU A 319 39.18 -26.89 116.22
CA LEU A 319 40.10 -27.89 116.76
C LEU A 319 41.02 -27.32 117.84
N GLN A 320 41.55 -26.12 117.65
CA GLN A 320 42.35 -25.42 118.68
C GLN A 320 41.50 -25.10 119.92
N ALA A 321 40.26 -24.65 119.74
CA ALA A 321 39.35 -24.38 120.85
C ALA A 321 39.00 -25.65 121.63
N ILE A 322 38.79 -26.78 120.95
CA ILE A 322 38.62 -28.10 121.56
C ILE A 322 39.89 -28.47 122.33
N GLY A 323 41.07 -28.35 121.72
CA GLY A 323 42.36 -28.61 122.37
C GLY A 323 42.55 -27.81 123.66
N ARG A 324 42.35 -26.49 123.63
CA ARG A 324 42.40 -25.62 124.81
C ARG A 324 41.38 -26.00 125.89
N LYS A 325 40.20 -26.52 125.51
CA LYS A 325 39.20 -27.01 126.48
C LYS A 325 39.64 -28.35 127.10
N LEU A 326 40.21 -29.25 126.31
CA LEU A 326 40.76 -30.52 126.79
C LEU A 326 41.94 -30.30 127.73
N GLU A 327 42.89 -29.41 127.40
CA GLU A 327 44.01 -29.03 128.26
C GLU A 327 43.52 -28.44 129.59
N ARG A 328 42.57 -27.49 129.56
CA ARG A 328 41.95 -26.94 130.78
C ARG A 328 41.22 -28.02 131.59
N SER A 329 40.49 -28.91 130.93
CA SER A 329 39.82 -30.04 131.59
C SER A 329 40.82 -30.99 132.24
N GLU A 330 41.97 -31.23 131.59
CA GLU A 330 43.03 -32.05 132.13
C GLU A 330 43.71 -31.37 133.33
N GLN A 331 44.01 -30.06 133.24
CA GLN A 331 44.53 -29.26 134.36
C GLN A 331 43.60 -29.31 135.56
N LEU A 332 42.32 -29.00 135.38
CA LEU A 332 41.31 -29.10 136.44
C LEU A 332 41.23 -30.53 137.01
N SER A 333 41.37 -31.56 136.17
CA SER A 333 41.38 -32.95 136.63
C SER A 333 42.65 -33.31 137.41
N ARG A 334 43.79 -32.71 137.09
CA ARG A 334 45.04 -32.83 137.86
C ARG A 334 44.93 -32.10 139.20
N GLU A 335 44.45 -30.85 139.18
CA GLU A 335 44.20 -30.04 140.39
C GLU A 335 43.18 -30.71 141.32
N ARG A 336 42.08 -31.26 140.76
CA ARG A 336 41.11 -32.05 141.54
C ARG A 336 41.77 -33.27 142.19
N ARG A 337 42.63 -33.99 141.46
CA ARG A 337 43.37 -35.14 142.00
C ARG A 337 44.34 -34.72 143.11
N SER A 338 45.12 -33.67 142.92
CA SER A 338 46.05 -33.17 143.93
C SER A 338 45.31 -32.64 145.15
N ALA A 339 44.21 -31.87 144.98
CA ALA A 339 43.38 -31.40 146.08
C ALA A 339 42.75 -32.57 146.86
N LEU A 340 42.25 -33.60 146.17
CA LEU A 340 41.77 -34.83 146.80
C LEU A 340 42.88 -35.54 147.58
N GLU A 341 44.10 -35.60 147.04
CA GLU A 341 45.25 -36.20 147.71
C GLU A 341 45.72 -35.39 148.93
N SER A 342 45.77 -34.05 148.84
CA SER A 342 46.04 -33.17 149.96
C SER A 342 44.98 -33.29 151.05
N ALA A 343 43.69 -33.35 150.68
CA ALA A 343 42.60 -33.58 151.63
C ALA A 343 42.72 -34.96 152.30
N ARG A 344 43.05 -36.02 151.53
CA ARG A 344 43.33 -37.36 152.08
C ARG A 344 44.54 -37.37 153.01
N SER A 345 45.62 -36.68 152.65
CA SER A 345 46.83 -36.56 153.47
C SER A 345 46.54 -35.82 154.78
N THR A 346 45.82 -34.70 154.71
CA THR A 346 45.35 -33.96 155.89
C THR A 346 44.45 -34.81 156.76
N ALA A 347 43.52 -35.57 156.17
CA ALA A 347 42.66 -36.50 156.92
C ALA A 347 43.48 -37.59 157.61
N ARG A 348 44.50 -38.17 156.94
CA ARG A 348 45.44 -39.13 157.55
C ARG A 348 46.23 -38.50 158.70
N ALA A 349 46.75 -37.28 158.53
CA ALA A 349 47.48 -36.56 159.57
C ALA A 349 46.58 -36.22 160.77
N SER A 350 45.38 -35.71 160.52
CA SER A 350 44.35 -35.43 161.54
C SER A 350 43.90 -36.70 162.25
N PHE A 351 43.81 -37.84 161.55
CA PHE A 351 43.56 -39.14 162.16
C PHE A 351 44.70 -39.54 163.10
N HIS A 352 45.97 -39.39 162.68
CA HIS A 352 47.12 -39.68 163.55
C HIS A 352 47.16 -38.76 164.79
N VAL A 353 46.83 -37.48 164.65
CA VAL A 353 46.74 -36.56 165.81
C VAL A 353 45.58 -36.97 166.72
N ARG A 354 44.41 -37.31 166.17
CA ARG A 354 43.27 -37.82 166.96
C ARG A 354 43.60 -39.12 167.68
N GLU A 355 44.31 -40.05 167.04
CA GLU A 355 44.76 -41.29 167.67
C GLU A 355 45.82 -41.02 168.74
N LYS A 356 46.79 -40.13 168.52
CA LYS A 356 47.72 -39.69 169.58
C LYS A 356 46.99 -39.06 170.77
N VAL A 357 46.03 -38.17 170.53
CA VAL A 357 45.20 -37.59 171.60
C VAL A 357 44.38 -38.68 172.30
N ARG A 358 43.86 -39.68 171.57
CA ARG A 358 43.21 -40.85 172.18
C ARG A 358 44.18 -41.66 173.04
N GLU A 359 45.38 -41.97 172.55
CA GLU A 359 46.43 -42.68 173.30
C GLU A 359 46.81 -41.91 174.57
N GLU A 360 46.99 -40.59 174.49
CA GLU A 360 47.32 -39.72 175.63
C GLU A 360 46.16 -39.60 176.63
N THR A 361 44.91 -39.50 176.14
CA THR A 361 43.70 -39.47 176.99
C THR A 361 43.41 -40.85 177.62
N ASN A 362 43.87 -41.93 176.99
CA ASN A 362 43.75 -43.31 177.50
C ASN A 362 44.83 -43.67 178.55
N THR A 363 45.55 -42.68 179.09
CA THR A 363 46.40 -42.87 180.27
C THR A 363 45.60 -42.89 181.59
N ARG A 364 44.32 -42.47 181.55
CA ARG A 364 43.33 -42.54 182.64
C ARG A 364 42.07 -43.32 182.21
N SER A 365 42.20 -44.56 181.75
CA SER A 365 41.01 -45.38 181.46
C SER A 365 40.27 -45.72 182.77
N PHE A 366 38.93 -45.78 182.68
CA PHE A 366 38.04 -46.09 183.81
C PHE A 366 38.45 -47.40 184.51
N ASP A 367 38.89 -48.41 183.76
CA ASP A 367 39.39 -49.68 184.32
C ASP A 367 40.66 -49.52 185.14
N ARG A 368 41.53 -48.56 184.79
CA ARG A 368 42.74 -48.24 185.56
C ARG A 368 42.39 -47.50 186.86
N MET A 369 41.44 -46.55 186.80
CA MET A 369 40.91 -45.86 187.99
C MET A 369 40.11 -46.79 188.92
N VAL A 370 39.37 -47.77 188.38
CA VAL A 370 38.66 -48.79 189.16
C VAL A 370 39.66 -49.71 189.87
N ARG A 371 40.79 -50.04 189.23
CA ARG A 371 41.85 -50.85 189.86
C ARG A 371 42.60 -50.08 190.95
N GLU A 372 42.86 -48.78 190.76
CA GLU A 372 43.39 -47.90 191.82
C GLU A 372 42.40 -47.71 192.97
N ALA A 373 41.09 -47.58 192.68
CA ALA A 373 40.05 -47.48 193.71
C ALA A 373 39.86 -48.78 194.51
N GLN A 374 39.98 -49.96 193.88
CA GLN A 374 39.97 -51.25 194.57
C GLN A 374 41.21 -51.43 195.48
N LEU A 375 42.37 -50.88 195.08
CA LEU A 375 43.59 -50.86 195.91
C LEU A 375 43.46 -49.88 197.08
N HIS A 376 42.86 -48.70 196.89
CA HIS A 376 42.60 -47.75 197.99
C HIS A 376 41.54 -48.28 198.97
N ALA A 377 40.48 -48.94 198.49
CA ALA A 377 39.43 -49.51 199.34
C ALA A 377 39.86 -50.73 200.18
N SER A 378 41.00 -51.37 199.85
CA SER A 378 41.55 -52.49 200.61
C SER A 378 42.54 -52.07 201.72
N LEU A 379 42.91 -50.78 201.79
CA LEU A 379 43.87 -50.25 202.77
C LEU A 379 43.24 -49.49 203.96
N ASP A 380 41.95 -49.12 203.91
CA ASP A 380 41.25 -48.40 205.00
C ASP A 380 40.37 -49.28 205.91
N ARG A 381 40.70 -50.58 206.04
CA ARG A 381 40.23 -51.42 207.16
C ARG A 381 41.27 -51.40 208.30
N LYS A 382 41.14 -50.44 209.22
CA LYS A 382 41.48 -50.54 210.64
C LYS A 382 41.01 -49.33 211.44
#